data_AF-A0A7K4FSX5-F1
#
_entry.id   AF-A0A7K4FSX5-F1
#
_cell.length_a   1.000
_cell.length_b   1.000
_cell.length_c   1.000
_cell.angle_alpha   90.00
_cell.angle_beta   90.00
_cell.angle_gamma   90.00
#
_symmetry.space_group_name_H-M   'P 1'
#
loop_
_entity.id
_entity.type
_entity.pdbx_description
1 polymer ?
#
loop_
_entity_poly.entity_id
_entity_poly.type
_entity_poly.pdbx_seq_one_letter_code
_entity_poly.pdbx_strand_id
1 'polypeptide(L)' 'MKKDILADTGVFFKYFNGDHNAKELIEKKKNEIFTLELNLAELIYLVGRKFGLETSLLRENILRNSFTVVLITLVLGFY' A
#
# COMPACT_ATOMS: atom_id res chain seq x y z
N MET A 1 16.30 -10.96 13.27
CA MET A 1 15.49 -10.69 12.06
C MET A 1 14.90 -9.30 12.19
N LYS A 2 15.07 -8.42 11.19
CA LYS A 2 14.26 -7.19 11.11
C LYS A 2 12.79 -7.60 11.05
N LYS A 3 11.92 -6.89 11.78
CA LYS A 3 10.49 -7.18 11.78
C LYS A 3 9.88 -6.48 10.58
N ASP A 4 9.67 -7.28 9.55
CA ASP A 4 9.04 -6.87 8.32
C ASP A 4 7.53 -6.63 8.54
N ILE A 5 7.02 -5.47 8.13
CA ILE A 5 5.63 -5.04 8.29
C ILE A 5 4.89 -5.16 6.95
N LEU A 6 3.89 -6.03 6.90
CA LEU A 6 2.96 -6.06 5.77
C LEU A 6 1.85 -5.02 6.00
N ALA A 7 1.84 -3.97 5.18
CA ALA A 7 0.84 -2.92 5.24
C ALA A 7 -0.39 -3.27 4.38
N ASP A 8 -1.55 -3.12 5.01
CA ASP A 8 -2.86 -3.26 4.38
C ASP A 8 -3.33 -1.95 3.73
N THR A 9 -4.31 -2.03 2.83
CA THR A 9 -4.98 -0.89 2.18
C THR A 9 -5.42 0.17 3.19
N GLY A 10 -5.95 -0.24 4.34
CA GLY A 10 -6.43 0.67 5.38
C GLY A 10 -5.32 1.58 5.96
N VAL A 11 -4.08 1.08 6.03
CA VAL A 11 -2.92 1.86 6.50
C VAL A 11 -2.62 2.99 5.53
N PHE A 12 -2.57 2.68 4.22
CA PHE A 12 -2.33 3.69 3.18
C PHE A 12 -3.46 4.71 3.09
N PHE A 13 -4.70 4.25 3.21
CA PHE A 13 -5.85 5.15 3.21
C PHE A 13 -5.79 6.16 4.36
N LYS A 14 -5.45 5.70 5.57
CA LYS A 14 -5.22 6.55 6.75
C LYS A 14 -4.05 7.51 6.54
N TYR A 15 -2.93 7.03 6.02
CA TYR A 15 -1.74 7.83 5.71
C TYR A 15 -2.07 9.02 4.80
N PHE A 16 -2.71 8.76 3.66
CA PHE A 16 -3.07 9.82 2.70
C PHE A 16 -4.17 10.76 3.21
N ASN A 17 -4.94 10.35 4.21
CA ASN A 17 -5.93 11.20 4.86
C ASN A 17 -5.38 11.94 6.09
N GLY A 18 -4.08 11.83 6.37
CA GLY A 18 -3.44 12.61 7.42
C GLY A 18 -3.50 12.01 8.82
N ASP A 19 -3.85 10.73 8.97
CA ASP A 19 -3.83 10.06 10.27
C ASP A 19 -2.41 10.05 10.86
N HIS A 20 -2.28 10.51 12.11
CA HIS A 20 -0.99 10.70 12.76
C HIS A 20 -0.23 9.38 12.94
N ASN A 21 -0.92 8.32 13.38
CA ASN A 21 -0.30 7.03 13.66
C ASN A 21 0.14 6.35 12.36
N ALA A 22 -0.67 6.43 11.31
CA ALA A 22 -0.32 5.89 10.00
C ALA A 22 0.86 6.64 9.37
N LYS A 23 0.91 7.97 9.50
CA LYS A 23 2.06 8.77 9.09
C LYS A 23 3.33 8.41 9.83
N GLU A 24 3.26 8.34 11.16
CA GLU A 24 4.40 7.96 11.99
C GLU A 24 4.92 6.57 11.62
N LEU A 25 4.02 5.59 11.46
CA LEU A 25 4.36 4.24 11.03
C LEU A 25 5.08 4.26 9.68
N ILE A 26 4.47 4.87 8.66
CA ILE A 26 5.02 4.88 7.31
C ILE A 26 6.35 5.62 7.23
N GLU A 27 6.48 6.77 7.88
CA GLU A 27 7.70 7.59 7.81
C GLU A 27 8.85 6.95 8.58
N LYS A 28 8.60 6.40 9.78
CA LYS A 28 9.65 5.77 10.60
C LYS A 28 10.07 4.39 10.09
N LYS A 29 9.15 3.67 9.43
CA LYS A 29 9.35 2.26 9.04
C LYS A 29 9.30 2.04 7.53
N LYS A 30 9.46 3.07 6.71
CA LYS A 30 9.37 3.00 5.24
C LYS A 30 10.14 1.82 4.62
N ASN A 31 11.37 1.58 5.07
CA ASN A 31 12.25 0.53 4.54
C ASN A 31 11.96 -0.88 5.10
N GLU A 32 11.02 -0.99 6.03
CA GLU A 32 10.57 -2.24 6.67
C GLU A 32 9.11 -2.55 6.27
N ILE A 33 8.51 -1.77 5.35
CA ILE A 33 7.12 -1.91 4.93
C ILE A 33 7.05 -2.51 3.51
N PHE A 34 6.19 -3.51 3.38
CA PHE A 34 5.82 -4.14 2.12
C PHE A 34 4.31 -4.11 1.98
N THR A 35 3.82 -4.24 0.76
CA THR A 35 2.39 -4.40 0.49
C THR A 35 2.16 -5.42 -0.61
N LEU A 36 0.95 -5.96 -0.70
CA LEU A 36 0.53 -6.80 -1.81
C LEU A 36 0.02 -5.95 -2.97
N GLU A 37 0.19 -6.43 -4.20
CA GLU A 37 -0.47 -5.82 -5.37
C GLU A 37 -2.00 -5.75 -5.21
N LEU A 38 -2.59 -6.73 -4.51
CA LEU A 38 -4.02 -6.72 -4.20
C LEU A 38 -4.43 -5.51 -3.36
N ASN A 39 -3.60 -5.12 -2.39
CA ASN A 39 -3.87 -3.97 -1.53
C ASN A 39 -3.73 -2.65 -2.31
N LEU A 40 -2.82 -2.58 -3.29
CA LEU A 40 -2.76 -1.43 -4.19
C LEU A 40 -3.99 -1.35 -5.09
N ALA A 41 -4.45 -2.47 -5.65
CA ALA A 41 -5.67 -2.51 -6.45
C ALA A 41 -6.90 -2.06 -5.64
N GLU A 42 -7.03 -2.52 -4.40
CA GLU A 42 -8.09 -2.09 -3.49
C GLU A 42 -7.98 -0.58 -3.18
N LEU A 43 -6.77 -0.07 -2.94
CA LEU A 43 -6.55 1.36 -2.73
C LEU A 43 -6.99 2.19 -3.93
N ILE A 44 -6.61 1.78 -5.16
CA ILE A 44 -7.04 2.46 -6.39
C ILE A 44 -8.55 2.51 -6.45
N TYR A 45 -9.24 1.39 -6.21
CA TYR A 45 -10.70 1.34 -6.22
C TYR A 45 -11.32 2.26 -5.16
N LEU A 46 -10.88 2.18 -3.91
CA LEU A 46 -11.45 2.95 -2.79
C LEU A 46 -11.19 4.45 -2.96
N VAL A 47 -9.96 4.84 -3.31
CA VAL A 47 -9.61 6.24 -3.55
C VAL A 47 -10.30 6.74 -4.82
N GLY A 48 -10.31 5.95 -5.89
CA GLY A 48 -10.95 6.31 -7.16
C GLY A 48 -12.43 6.61 -6.99
N ARG A 49 -13.14 5.77 -6.22
CA ARG A 49 -14.55 5.96 -5.88
C ARG A 49 -14.83 7.23 -5.07
N LYS A 50 -13.90 7.67 -4.23
CA LYS A 50 -14.10 8.79 -3.30
C LYS A 50 -13.53 10.13 -3.77
N PHE A 51 -12.39 10.10 -4.47
CA PHE A 51 -11.58 11.27 -4.82
C PHE A 51 -11.23 11.35 -6.32
N GLY A 52 -11.73 10.41 -7.13
CA GLY A 52 -11.48 10.35 -8.57
C GLY A 52 -10.23 9.55 -8.95
N LEU A 53 -10.22 9.10 -10.22
CA LEU A 53 -9.20 8.21 -10.78
C LEU A 53 -7.80 8.84 -10.72
N GLU A 54 -7.66 10.12 -11.08
CA GLU A 54 -6.38 10.83 -11.08
C GLU A 54 -5.70 10.79 -9.70
N THR A 55 -6.45 11.11 -8.65
CA THR A 55 -5.97 11.06 -7.26
C THR A 55 -5.54 9.65 -6.88
N SER A 56 -6.28 8.63 -7.33
CA SER A 56 -5.97 7.23 -7.04
C SER A 56 -4.67 6.76 -7.69
N LEU A 57 -4.43 7.13 -8.95
CA LEU A 57 -3.21 6.83 -9.69
C LEU A 57 -2.00 7.57 -9.11
N LEU A 58 -2.16 8.84 -8.70
CA LEU A 58 -1.09 9.58 -8.04
C LEU A 58 -0.67 8.89 -6.73
N ARG A 59 -1.63 8.47 -5.91
CA ARG A 59 -1.35 7.79 -4.63
C ARG A 59 -0.72 6.42 -4.85
N GLU A 60 -1.19 5.66 -5.83
CA GLU A 60 -0.58 4.37 -6.19
C GLU A 60 0.89 4.56 -6.63
N ASN A 61 1.15 5.54 -7.49
CA ASN A 61 2.50 5.84 -7.96
C ASN A 61 3.44 6.22 -6.81
N ILE A 62 2.95 7.00 -5.83
CA ILE A 62 3.71 7.32 -4.62
C ILE A 62 4.07 6.04 -3.86
N LEU A 63 3.11 5.13 -3.67
CA LEU A 63 3.36 3.88 -2.93
C LEU A 63 4.34 2.97 -3.66
N ARG A 64 4.16 2.77 -4.98
CA ARG A 64 5.03 1.91 -5.80
C ARG A 64 6.48 2.39 -5.82
N ASN A 65 6.71 3.69 -5.77
CA ASN A 65 8.05 4.27 -5.70
C ASN A 65 8.58 4.41 -4.26
N SER A 66 7.77 4.10 -3.24
CA SER A 66 8.12 4.29 -1.83
C SER A 66 8.30 3.00 -1.05
N PHE A 67 7.66 1.91 -1.46
CA PHE A 67 7.61 0.65 -0.71
C PHE A 67 7.89 -0.53 -1.63
N THR A 68 8.30 -1.64 -1.01
CA THR A 68 8.41 -2.90 -1.74
C THR A 68 7.00 -3.44 -1.98
N VAL A 69 6.61 -3.58 -3.24
CA VAL A 69 5.34 -4.18 -3.63
C VAL A 69 5.59 -5.63 -3.99
N VAL A 70 4.93 -6.53 -3.26
CA VAL A 70 5.03 -7.98 -3.44
C VAL A 70 3.90 -8.41 -4.36
N LEU A 71 4.28 -8.91 -5.53
CA LEU A 71 3.38 -9.69 -6.36
C LEU A 71 3.29 -11.09 -5.73
N ILE A 72 2.15 -11.43 -5.14
CA ILE A 72 1.84 -12.84 -4.91
C ILE A 72 1.52 -13.40 -6.28
N THR A 73 2.53 -14.00 -6.93
CA THR A 73 2.24 -14.97 -7.97
C THR A 73 1.47 -16.07 -7.26
N LEU A 74 0.17 -16.19 -7.60
CA LEU A 74 -0.58 -17.39 -7.31
C LEU A 74 0.24 -18.55 -7.87
N VAL A 75 0.97 -19.26 -7.01
CA VAL A 75 1.43 -20.61 -7.30
C VAL A 75 0.17 -21.46 -7.32
N LEU A 76 -0.61 -21.32 -8.39
CA LEU A 76 -1.55 -22.34 -8.80
C LEU A 76 -0.68 -23.55 -9.10
N GLY A 77 -0.73 -24.52 -8.19
CA GLY A 77 0.15 -25.67 -8.17
C GLY A 77 0.20 -26.36 -9.53
N PHE A 78 1.41 -26.44 -10.08
CA PHE A 78 1.77 -27.56 -10.94
C PHE A 78 2.30 -28.66 -9.99
N TYR A 79 1.38 -29.52 -9.55
CA TYR A 79 1.69 -30.88 -9.12
C TYR A 79 1.39 -31.82 -10.28
#